data_AF-A0A3N5UFL0-F1
#
_entry.id   AF-A0A3N5UFL0-F1
#
_cell.length_a   1.000
_cell.length_b   1.000
_cell.length_c   1.000
_cell.angle_alpha   90.00
_cell.angle_beta   90.00
_cell.angle_gamma   90.00
#
_symmetry.space_group_name_H-M   'P 1'
#
loop_
_entity.id
_entity.type
_entity.pdbx_description
1 polymer ?
#
loop_
_entity_poly.entity_id
_entity_poly.type
_entity_poly.pdbx_seq_one_letter_code
_entity_poly.pdbx_strand_id
1 'polypeptide(L)'
;METIQDFEDLLSILGKHRVRYLIIGGLAFIYHAKPRYTKDMDLWIDPSRDNVKRANAALADFGSPHLLNPDADEEILQLGVAPDRIDLLRAIKGARFATAWKNRIRGKYGKANANWIDLNSLLRIKSHIDHPRHQDDVRVLREVRRRRKRTKSTASA
;
A
#
# COMPACT_ATOMS: atom_id res chain seq x y z
N MET A 1 -9.84 -13.47 -3.16
CA MET A 1 -8.86 -13.25 -2.07
C MET A 1 -9.67 -13.36 -0.81
N GLU A 2 -9.31 -14.27 0.09
CA GLU A 2 -9.85 -14.24 1.45
C GLU A 2 -9.42 -12.90 2.08
N THR A 3 -10.37 -12.18 2.67
CA THR A 3 -10.16 -10.82 3.17
C THR A 3 -10.22 -10.80 4.68
N ILE A 4 -9.48 -9.87 5.26
CA ILE A 4 -9.52 -9.59 6.70
C ILE A 4 -10.51 -8.43 6.90
N GLN A 5 -11.48 -8.62 7.79
CA GLN A 5 -12.58 -7.66 7.98
C GLN A 5 -12.05 -6.29 8.44
N ASP A 6 -11.12 -6.28 9.40
CA ASP A 6 -10.48 -5.05 9.90
C ASP A 6 -9.80 -4.26 8.78
N PHE A 7 -9.28 -4.95 7.76
CA PHE A 7 -8.66 -4.28 6.62
C PHE A 7 -9.72 -3.60 5.74
N GLU A 8 -10.85 -4.26 5.50
CA GLU A 8 -11.98 -3.65 4.77
C GLU A 8 -12.57 -2.45 5.51
N ASP A 9 -12.68 -2.55 6.83
CA ASP A 9 -13.26 -1.52 7.67
C ASP A 9 -12.36 -0.28 7.73
N LEU A 10 -11.06 -0.47 7.95
CA LEU A 10 -10.12 0.66 7.93
C LEU A 10 -10.11 1.34 6.56
N LEU A 11 -10.01 0.58 5.45
CA LEU A 11 -10.02 1.15 4.10
C LEU A 11 -11.32 1.94 3.82
N SER A 12 -12.45 1.45 4.31
CA SER A 12 -13.75 2.12 4.18
C SER A 12 -13.79 3.43 4.95
N ILE A 13 -13.26 3.47 6.18
CA ILE A 13 -13.21 4.68 7.01
C ILE A 13 -12.22 5.70 6.43
N LEU A 14 -11.03 5.26 5.97
CA LEU A 14 -10.09 6.11 5.24
C LEU A 14 -10.75 6.75 4.01
N GLY A 15 -11.59 6.00 3.31
CA GLY A 15 -12.41 6.50 2.19
C GLY A 15 -13.40 7.59 2.62
N LYS A 16 -14.13 7.41 3.72
CA LYS A 16 -15.08 8.39 4.27
C LYS A 16 -14.38 9.72 4.60
N HIS A 17 -13.20 9.64 5.20
CA HIS A 17 -12.37 10.79 5.55
C HIS A 17 -11.52 11.34 4.39
N ARG A 18 -11.66 10.78 3.18
CA ARG A 18 -10.89 11.20 1.99
C ARG A 18 -9.38 11.18 2.22
N VAL A 19 -8.89 10.19 2.95
CA VAL A 19 -7.46 10.01 3.22
C VAL A 19 -6.77 9.54 1.93
N ARG A 20 -5.64 10.17 1.60
CA ARG A 20 -4.77 9.74 0.53
C ARG A 20 -3.80 8.70 1.09
N TYR A 21 -3.93 7.47 0.62
CA TYR A 21 -3.09 6.34 1.00
C TYR A 21 -2.84 5.41 -0.18
N LEU A 22 -1.82 4.57 -0.10
CA LEU A 22 -1.56 3.48 -1.05
C LEU A 22 -1.36 2.17 -0.29
N ILE A 23 -2.05 1.11 -0.70
CA ILE A 23 -1.69 -0.25 -0.30
C ILE A 23 -0.36 -0.60 -0.97
N ILE A 24 0.64 -0.93 -0.16
CA ILE A 24 1.99 -1.31 -0.60
C ILE A 24 2.34 -2.73 -0.12
N GLY A 25 3.63 -3.02 0.04
CA GLY A 25 4.10 -4.21 0.77
C GLY A 25 3.70 -5.54 0.14
N GLY A 26 3.26 -6.46 0.99
CA GLY A 26 2.95 -7.84 0.60
C GLY A 26 1.65 -8.00 -0.18
N LEU A 27 0.60 -7.28 0.22
CA LEU A 27 -0.68 -7.29 -0.49
C LEU A 27 -0.54 -6.72 -1.90
N ALA A 28 0.21 -5.62 -2.05
CA ALA A 28 0.47 -5.06 -3.38
C ALA A 28 1.29 -6.01 -4.28
N PHE A 29 2.20 -6.80 -3.71
CA PHE A 29 2.90 -7.83 -4.47
C PHE A 29 1.92 -8.88 -5.01
N ILE A 30 1.02 -9.38 -4.16
CA ILE A 30 -0.01 -10.36 -4.57
C ILE A 30 -0.89 -9.78 -5.67
N TYR A 31 -1.32 -8.53 -5.50
CA TYR A 31 -2.15 -7.83 -6.48
C TYR A 31 -1.50 -7.78 -7.88
N HIS A 32 -0.18 -7.59 -7.96
CA HIS A 32 0.51 -7.46 -9.24
C HIS A 32 1.02 -8.76 -9.84
N ALA A 33 1.44 -9.71 -9.01
CA ALA A 33 2.29 -10.81 -9.43
C ALA A 33 1.65 -12.19 -9.25
N LYS A 34 1.72 -12.74 -8.05
CA LYS A 34 1.22 -14.07 -7.74
C LYS A 34 0.86 -14.19 -6.26
N PRO A 35 -0.07 -15.11 -5.91
CA PRO A 35 -0.37 -15.42 -4.52
C PRO A 35 0.88 -15.82 -3.74
N ARG A 36 0.95 -15.38 -2.48
CA ARG A 36 1.92 -15.81 -1.47
C ARG A 36 1.31 -15.56 -0.09
N TYR A 37 1.92 -16.12 0.94
CA TYR A 37 1.52 -15.82 2.32
C TYR A 37 1.91 -14.39 2.70
N THR A 38 0.92 -13.60 3.09
CA THR A 38 1.07 -12.28 3.73
C THR A 38 -0.18 -12.09 4.59
N LYS A 39 -0.01 -11.66 5.83
CA LYS A 39 -1.11 -11.44 6.78
C LYS A 39 -0.97 -10.10 7.49
N ASP A 40 -0.33 -9.15 6.82
CA ASP A 40 -0.24 -7.78 7.30
C ASP A 40 -0.61 -6.86 6.13
N MET A 41 -1.19 -5.71 6.43
CA MET A 41 -1.48 -4.65 5.47
C MET A 41 -0.58 -3.44 5.69
N ASP A 42 0.24 -3.14 4.69
CA ASP A 42 1.09 -1.96 4.68
C ASP A 42 0.42 -0.82 3.92
N LEU A 43 0.18 0.31 4.59
CA LEU A 43 -0.40 1.53 4.02
C LEU A 43 0.63 2.65 4.00
N TRP A 44 0.90 3.19 2.82
CA TRP A 44 1.66 4.43 2.67
C TRP A 44 0.69 5.62 2.70
N ILE A 45 0.75 6.45 3.73
CA ILE A 45 -0.09 7.64 3.92
C ILE A 45 0.63 8.88 3.36
N ASP A 46 -0.09 9.79 2.69
CA ASP A 46 0.48 11.09 2.27
C ASP A 46 0.96 11.86 3.52
N PRO A 47 2.24 12.27 3.59
CA PRO A 47 2.82 12.92 4.77
C PRO A 47 2.36 14.37 4.97
N SER A 48 1.63 14.96 4.02
CA SER A 48 1.12 16.33 4.18
C SER A 48 0.27 16.48 5.46
N ARG A 49 0.48 17.57 6.20
CA ARG A 49 -0.21 17.84 7.49
C ARG A 49 -1.73 17.70 7.39
N ASP A 50 -2.33 18.19 6.30
CA ASP A 50 -3.78 18.07 6.08
C ASP A 50 -4.23 16.61 5.92
N ASN A 51 -3.41 15.79 5.25
CA ASN A 51 -3.73 14.38 5.09
C ASN A 51 -3.53 13.58 6.38
N VAL A 52 -2.49 13.91 7.16
CA VAL A 52 -2.28 13.33 8.50
C VAL A 52 -3.44 13.69 9.42
N LYS A 53 -3.96 14.93 9.37
CA LYS A 53 -5.16 15.32 10.13
C LYS A 53 -6.38 14.47 9.74
N ARG A 54 -6.62 14.25 8.44
CA ARG A 54 -7.71 13.37 7.97
C ARG A 54 -7.48 11.91 8.37
N ALA A 55 -6.24 11.43 8.31
CA ALA A 55 -5.89 10.09 8.74
C ALA A 55 -6.12 9.90 10.24
N ASN A 56 -5.78 10.86 11.08
CA ASN A 56 -6.02 10.79 12.52
C ASN A 56 -7.52 10.86 12.86
N ALA A 57 -8.32 11.64 12.14
CA ALA A 57 -9.78 11.59 12.28
C ALA A 57 -10.35 10.22 11.89
N ALA A 58 -9.85 9.62 10.80
CA ALA A 58 -10.21 8.27 10.39
C ALA A 58 -9.80 7.20 11.42
N LEU A 59 -8.60 7.31 11.99
CA LEU A 59 -8.10 6.40 13.02
C LEU A 59 -8.93 6.50 14.30
N ALA A 60 -9.33 7.71 14.71
CA ALA A 60 -10.21 7.90 15.85
C ALA A 60 -11.59 7.26 15.62
N ASP A 61 -12.19 7.48 14.45
CA ASP A 61 -13.47 6.85 14.08
C ASP A 61 -13.39 5.32 13.94
N PHE A 62 -12.21 4.80 13.57
CA PHE A 62 -11.94 3.37 13.53
C PHE A 62 -11.79 2.76 14.94
N GLY A 63 -11.60 3.59 15.98
CA GLY A 63 -11.34 3.11 17.35
C GLY A 63 -9.87 2.78 17.61
N SER A 64 -8.95 3.34 16.82
CA SER A 64 -7.51 3.16 17.04
C SER A 64 -7.08 3.77 18.38
N PRO A 65 -6.31 3.05 19.23
CA PRO A 65 -5.78 3.61 20.49
C PRO A 65 -4.64 4.61 20.25
N HIS A 66 -4.10 4.64 19.03
CA HIS A 66 -2.93 5.43 18.66
C HIS A 66 -3.21 6.21 17.37
N LEU A 67 -2.61 7.40 17.28
CA LEU A 67 -2.72 8.29 16.12
C LEU A 67 -1.33 8.54 15.54
N LEU A 68 -1.26 8.99 14.29
CA LEU A 68 0.00 9.39 13.67
C LEU A 68 0.52 10.66 14.31
N ASN A 69 1.80 10.69 14.68
CA ASN A 69 2.47 11.90 15.12
C ASN A 69 2.84 12.79 13.92
N PRO A 70 2.23 13.97 13.71
CA PRO A 70 2.49 14.79 12.53
C PRO A 70 3.95 15.22 12.36
N ASP A 71 4.76 15.17 13.42
CA ASP A 71 6.16 15.64 13.40
C ASP A 71 7.19 14.49 13.29
N ALA A 72 6.75 13.23 13.22
CA ALA A 72 7.62 12.04 13.15
C ALA A 72 7.41 11.20 11.88
N ASP A 73 7.71 11.74 10.69
CA ASP A 73 7.40 11.09 9.40
C ASP A 73 8.02 9.69 9.19
N GLU A 74 9.08 9.35 9.90
CA GLU A 74 9.74 8.04 9.85
C GLU A 74 9.11 6.99 10.77
N GLU A 75 8.21 7.41 11.67
CA GLU A 75 7.48 6.51 12.55
C GLU A 75 6.54 5.60 11.74
N ILE A 76 6.56 4.31 12.08
CA ILE A 76 5.58 3.34 11.61
C ILE A 76 4.56 3.17 12.73
N LEU A 77 3.32 3.58 12.46
CA LEU A 77 2.21 3.29 13.37
C LEU A 77 1.68 1.89 13.06
N GLN A 78 1.86 0.97 14.01
CA GLN A 78 1.31 -0.38 13.92
C GLN A 78 -0.03 -0.47 14.66
N LEU A 79 -1.01 -1.08 14.01
CA LEU A 79 -2.29 -1.48 14.61
C LEU A 79 -2.38 -3.01 14.64
N GLY A 80 -2.82 -3.55 15.78
CA GLY A 80 -3.02 -4.99 15.96
C GLY A 80 -1.72 -5.81 15.93
N VAL A 81 -1.89 -7.11 15.70
CA VAL A 81 -0.82 -8.11 15.57
C VAL A 81 -1.15 -9.05 14.42
N ALA A 82 -0.15 -9.72 13.84
CA ALA A 82 -0.40 -10.70 12.79
C ALA A 82 -1.35 -11.80 13.32
N PRO A 83 -2.38 -12.20 12.56
CA PRO A 83 -2.60 -11.99 11.12
C PRO A 83 -3.41 -10.75 10.71
N ASP A 84 -3.73 -9.86 11.63
CA ASP A 84 -4.56 -8.67 11.38
C ASP A 84 -3.75 -7.38 11.62
N ARG A 85 -2.43 -7.44 11.37
CA ARG A 85 -1.53 -6.29 11.56
C ARG A 85 -1.70 -5.29 10.43
N ILE A 86 -1.76 -4.01 10.78
CA ILE A 86 -1.75 -2.91 9.82
C ILE A 86 -0.61 -1.97 10.15
N ASP A 87 0.29 -1.74 9.19
CA ASP A 87 1.41 -0.83 9.32
C ASP A 87 1.11 0.44 8.51
N LEU A 88 1.10 1.61 9.16
CA LEU A 88 0.92 2.91 8.51
C LEU A 88 2.27 3.62 8.44
N LEU A 89 2.75 3.84 7.22
CA LEU A 89 4.04 4.46 6.92
C LEU A 89 3.82 5.80 6.22
N ARG A 90 4.69 6.78 6.47
CA ARG A 90 4.67 8.08 5.78
C ARG A 90 5.94 8.35 4.97
N ALA A 91 7.10 7.93 5.50
CA ALA A 91 8.36 7.93 4.78
C ALA A 91 8.62 6.56 4.10
N ILE A 92 8.91 6.58 2.80
CA ILE A 92 9.31 5.39 2.03
C ILE A 92 10.52 5.72 1.17
N LYS A 93 11.59 4.93 1.30
CA LYS A 93 12.79 5.07 0.47
C LYS A 93 12.52 4.60 -0.97
N GLY A 94 13.09 5.31 -1.94
CA GLY A 94 13.04 4.94 -3.36
C GLY A 94 11.81 5.40 -4.14
N ALA A 95 10.84 6.08 -3.50
CA ALA A 95 9.68 6.65 -4.20
C ALA A 95 9.15 7.92 -3.51
N ARG A 96 8.54 8.83 -4.29
CA ARG A 96 7.81 10.00 -3.79
C ARG A 96 6.30 9.74 -3.80
N PHE A 97 5.60 10.04 -2.70
CA PHE A 97 4.17 9.77 -2.57
C PHE A 97 3.36 10.43 -3.68
N ALA A 98 3.62 11.70 -3.99
CA ALA A 98 2.91 12.44 -5.02
C ALA A 98 2.98 11.76 -6.40
N THR A 99 4.13 11.20 -6.77
CA THR A 99 4.31 10.47 -8.03
C THR A 99 3.56 9.15 -8.02
N ALA A 100 3.69 8.37 -6.95
CA ALA A 100 2.99 7.08 -6.82
C ALA A 100 1.46 7.27 -6.78
N TRP A 101 0.97 8.32 -6.13
CA TRP A 101 -0.44 8.66 -6.04
C TRP A 101 -1.07 9.00 -7.39
N LYS A 102 -0.34 9.71 -8.26
CA LYS A 102 -0.77 10.01 -9.64
C LYS A 102 -0.95 8.74 -10.46
N ASN A 103 -0.07 7.75 -10.26
CA ASN A 103 -0.07 6.49 -10.99
C ASN A 103 -0.91 5.37 -10.36
N ARG A 104 -1.50 5.62 -9.19
CA ARG A 104 -2.20 4.59 -8.40
C ARG A 104 -3.27 3.87 -9.21
N ILE A 105 -3.53 2.64 -8.83
CA ILE A 105 -4.60 1.84 -9.39
C ILE A 105 -5.76 1.85 -8.39
N ARG A 106 -6.91 2.38 -8.81
CA ARG A 106 -8.14 2.26 -8.03
C ARG A 106 -8.72 0.87 -8.25
N GLY A 107 -9.10 0.21 -7.17
CA GLY A 107 -9.66 -1.13 -7.22
C GLY A 107 -10.44 -1.46 -5.96
N LYS A 108 -10.50 -2.76 -5.63
CA LYS A 108 -11.18 -3.28 -4.46
C LYS A 108 -10.24 -4.10 -3.58
N TYR A 109 -10.47 -4.07 -2.28
CA TYR A 109 -10.03 -5.10 -1.34
C TYR A 109 -11.31 -5.58 -0.63
N GLY A 110 -11.72 -6.82 -0.91
CA GLY A 110 -13.07 -7.27 -0.54
C GLY A 110 -14.15 -6.35 -1.09
N LYS A 111 -14.99 -5.82 -0.20
CA LYS A 111 -16.05 -4.86 -0.54
C LYS A 111 -15.54 -3.42 -0.58
N ALA A 112 -14.47 -3.12 0.15
CA ALA A 112 -13.91 -1.78 0.29
C ALA A 112 -13.26 -1.27 -1.00
N ASN A 113 -13.44 0.03 -1.29
CA ASN A 113 -12.66 0.72 -2.32
C ASN A 113 -11.21 0.84 -1.84
N ALA A 114 -10.25 0.62 -2.74
CA ALA A 114 -8.83 0.61 -2.42
C ALA A 114 -8.01 1.40 -3.43
N ASN A 115 -6.91 1.99 -2.95
CA ASN A 115 -5.89 2.64 -3.75
C ASN A 115 -4.62 1.79 -3.70
N TRP A 116 -4.31 1.09 -4.79
CA TRP A 116 -3.12 0.25 -4.90
C TRP A 116 -1.96 1.03 -5.51
N ILE A 117 -0.75 0.80 -5.01
CA ILE A 117 0.45 1.30 -5.69
C ILE A 117 0.60 0.64 -7.08
N ASP A 118 1.12 1.39 -8.05
CA ASP A 118 1.42 0.84 -9.37
C ASP A 118 2.66 -0.07 -9.36
N LEU A 119 2.77 -0.91 -10.38
CA LEU A 119 3.84 -1.90 -10.51
C LEU A 119 5.24 -1.29 -10.49
N ASN A 120 5.44 -0.15 -11.17
CA ASN A 120 6.76 0.46 -11.28
C ASN A 120 7.17 1.11 -9.96
N SER A 121 6.24 1.78 -9.27
CA SER A 121 6.53 2.36 -7.96
C SER A 121 6.80 1.28 -6.90
N LEU A 122 6.03 0.19 -6.89
CA LEU A 122 6.29 -0.96 -6.00
C LEU A 122 7.68 -1.58 -6.25
N LEU A 123 8.04 -1.77 -7.52
CA LEU A 123 9.34 -2.31 -7.90
C LEU A 123 10.47 -1.39 -7.46
N ARG A 124 10.32 -0.06 -7.59
CA ARG A 124 11.31 0.91 -7.10
C ARG A 124 11.49 0.79 -5.58
N ILE A 125 10.40 0.80 -4.81
CA ILE A 125 10.47 0.69 -3.34
C ILE A 125 11.20 -0.59 -2.94
N LYS A 126 10.77 -1.75 -3.46
CA LYS A 126 11.37 -3.04 -3.09
C LYS A 126 12.83 -3.17 -3.51
N SER A 127 13.26 -2.49 -4.58
CA SER A 127 14.67 -2.49 -5.01
C SER A 127 15.60 -1.71 -4.08
N HIS A 128 15.06 -0.86 -3.20
CA HIS A 128 15.84 -0.10 -2.21
C HIS A 128 15.87 -0.76 -0.82
N ILE A 129 15.23 -1.92 -0.66
CA ILE A 129 15.20 -2.67 0.59
C ILE A 129 16.18 -3.84 0.45
N ASP A 130 17.26 -3.79 1.22
CA ASP A 130 18.25 -4.87 1.23
C ASP A 130 17.77 -6.02 2.13
N HIS A 131 16.93 -6.88 1.56
CA HIS A 131 16.40 -8.06 2.23
C HIS A 131 16.08 -9.14 1.19
N PRO A 132 16.45 -10.43 1.41
CA PRO A 132 16.30 -11.49 0.40
C PRO A 132 14.90 -11.62 -0.18
N ARG A 133 13.86 -11.57 0.68
CA ARG A 133 12.45 -11.56 0.25
C ARG A 133 12.10 -10.42 -0.71
N HIS A 134 12.69 -9.23 -0.53
CA HIS A 134 12.43 -8.08 -1.39
C HIS A 134 13.16 -8.21 -2.73
N GLN A 135 14.36 -8.79 -2.74
CA GLN A 135 15.10 -9.11 -3.96
C GLN A 135 14.35 -10.15 -4.81
N ASP A 136 13.77 -11.17 -4.18
CA ASP A 136 12.88 -12.14 -4.83
C ASP A 136 11.63 -11.48 -5.42
N ASP A 137 10.95 -10.63 -4.63
CA ASP A 137 9.79 -9.89 -5.10
C ASP A 137 10.16 -9.01 -6.32
N VAL A 138 11.32 -8.35 -6.30
CA VAL A 138 11.82 -7.54 -7.43
C VAL A 138 12.03 -8.39 -8.68
N ARG A 139 12.63 -9.59 -8.56
CA ARG A 139 12.80 -10.52 -9.69
C ARG A 139 11.45 -10.84 -10.33
N VAL A 140 10.46 -11.20 -9.52
CA VAL A 140 9.12 -11.56 -10.02
C VAL A 140 8.40 -10.36 -10.64
N LEU A 141 8.44 -9.19 -9.99
CA LEU A 141 7.79 -7.98 -10.51
C LEU A 141 8.42 -7.50 -11.83
N ARG A 142 9.74 -7.69 -12.02
CA ARG A 142 10.41 -7.43 -13.30
C ARG A 142 9.88 -8.32 -14.42
N GLU A 143 9.61 -9.58 -14.11
CA GLU A 143 9.04 -10.53 -15.08
C GLU A 143 7.59 -10.16 -15.44
N VAL A 144 6.76 -9.84 -14.45
CA VAL A 144 5.39 -9.32 -14.68
C VAL A 144 5.43 -8.10 -15.60
N ARG A 145 6.34 -7.16 -15.33
CA ARG A 145 6.50 -5.94 -16.15
C ARG A 145 6.88 -6.27 -17.59
N ARG A 146 7.79 -7.22 -17.82
CA ARG A 146 8.20 -7.67 -19.15
C ARG A 146 7.01 -8.27 -19.92
N ARG A 147 6.24 -9.16 -19.28
CA ARG A 147 5.05 -9.78 -19.89
C ARG A 147 4.00 -8.74 -20.28
N ARG A 148 3.67 -7.80 -19.38
CA ARG A 148 2.71 -6.71 -19.66
C ARG A 148 3.14 -5.83 -20.84
N LYS A 149 4.44 -5.58 -21.02
CA LYS A 149 4.96 -4.83 -22.19
C LYS A 149 4.76 -5.62 -23.49
N ARG A 150 5.06 -6.92 -23.50
CA ARG A 150 4.89 -7.78 -24.68
C ARG A 150 3.43 -7.82 -25.13
N THR A 151 2.51 -8.05 -24.21
CA THR A 151 1.06 -8.09 -24.51
C THR A 151 0.53 -6.77 -25.07
N LYS A 152 1.02 -5.62 -24.57
CA LYS A 152 0.64 -4.31 -25.13
C LYS A 152 1.17 -4.12 -26.56
N SER A 153 2.41 -4.54 -26.83
CA SER A 153 3.00 -4.45 -28.17
C SER A 153 2.26 -5.30 -29.20
N THR A 154 1.76 -6.48 -28.81
CA THR A 154 1.00 -7.38 -29.70
C THR A 154 -0.44 -6.96 -29.90
N ALA A 155 -1.02 -6.16 -29.00
CA ALA A 155 -2.39 -5.64 -29.14
C ALA A 155 -2.46 -4.30 -29.88
N SER A 156 -1.31 -3.70 -30.20
CA SER A 156 -1.20 -2.41 -30.92
C SER A 156 -0.70 -2.58 -32.36
N ALA A 157 -0.54 -3.83 -32.81
CA ALA A 157 -0.09 -4.23 -34.14
C ALA A 157 -1.22 -5.02 -34.80
#